data_AF-A0AAV9KAB5-F1
#
_entry.id   AF-A0AAV9KAB5-F1
#
_cell.length_a   1.000
_cell.length_b   1.000
_cell.length_c   1.000
_cell.angle_alpha   90.00
_cell.angle_beta   90.00
_cell.angle_gamma   90.00
#
_symmetry.space_group_name_H-M   'P 1'
#
loop_
_entity.id
_entity.type
_entity.pdbx_description
1 polymer ?
#
loop_
_entity_poly.entity_id
_entity_poly.type
_entity_poly.pdbx_seq_one_letter_code
_entity_poly.pdbx_strand_id
1 'polypeptide(L)'
;MEAANIFGSQSHTNIGLRSNAGLAQKLFAEAIGAYVILFAWCGSVAMYKLQDDESITFGGINMTWGAVVMVMVYSMAQVSGAHFNPAVTLIFTVFRRSPWKLAPVYIIAQLIGSILAGVTLALLLDVNPIVYFKHFPKLG
;
A
#
# COMPACT_ATOMS: atom_id res chain seq x y z
N MET A 1 2.57 -6.14 59.90
CA MET A 1 3.82 -5.87 59.19
C MET A 1 3.96 -6.95 58.14
N GLU A 2 3.60 -6.64 56.88
CA GLU A 2 4.11 -7.26 55.63
C GLU A 2 3.27 -6.71 54.45
N ALA A 3 3.27 -5.38 54.27
CA ALA A 3 2.64 -4.70 53.13
C ALA A 3 3.67 -4.30 52.06
N ALA A 4 4.79 -5.02 51.97
CA ALA A 4 5.97 -4.55 51.24
C ALA A 4 6.71 -5.66 50.49
N ASN A 5 5.99 -6.62 49.89
CA ASN A 5 6.64 -7.60 49.04
C ASN A 5 5.94 -7.79 47.68
N ILE A 6 6.51 -7.06 46.72
CA ILE A 6 6.86 -7.53 45.38
C ILE A 6 5.79 -7.34 44.30
N PHE A 7 5.67 -6.09 43.85
CA PHE A 7 5.55 -5.74 42.42
C PHE A 7 6.66 -6.45 41.63
N GLY A 8 6.44 -7.72 41.29
CA GLY A 8 7.38 -8.55 40.55
C GLY A 8 6.65 -9.27 39.43
N SER A 9 6.68 -8.63 38.25
CA SER A 9 7.03 -9.28 37.00
C SER A 9 6.38 -10.65 36.74
N GLN A 10 5.25 -10.64 36.04
CA GLN A 10 4.98 -11.50 34.87
C GLN A 10 3.52 -11.29 34.43
N SER A 11 3.21 -10.16 33.78
CA SER A 11 2.00 -10.08 32.94
C SER A 11 2.29 -10.83 31.64
N HIS A 12 2.30 -12.16 31.72
CA HIS A 12 2.20 -13.06 30.58
C HIS A 12 0.81 -12.94 29.95
N THR A 13 0.49 -11.78 29.39
CA THR A 13 -0.69 -11.61 28.54
C THR A 13 -0.31 -12.03 27.11
N ASN A 14 -0.20 -13.35 26.92
CA ASN A 14 -0.08 -13.96 25.60
C ASN A 14 -1.43 -13.86 24.86
N ILE A 15 -1.73 -12.68 24.32
CA ILE A 15 -2.74 -12.54 23.27
C ILE A 15 -2.02 -12.88 21.95
N GLY A 16 -2.32 -14.06 21.42
CA GLY A 16 -1.66 -14.70 20.27
C GLY A 16 -1.88 -14.00 18.92
N LEU A 17 -1.37 -12.79 18.75
CA LEU A 17 -1.27 -12.08 17.46
C LEU A 17 0.12 -11.45 17.25
N ARG A 18 1.20 -12.14 17.67
CA ARG A 18 2.55 -11.79 17.20
C ARG A 18 2.77 -12.53 15.89
N SER A 19 2.62 -11.87 14.75
CA SER A 19 3.17 -12.41 13.52
C SER A 19 4.68 -12.56 13.72
N ASN A 20 5.18 -13.80 13.67
CA ASN A 20 6.62 -14.10 13.74
C ASN A 20 7.37 -13.69 12.45
N ALA A 21 6.79 -12.77 11.67
CA ALA A 21 7.36 -12.28 10.43
C ALA A 21 8.50 -11.29 10.74
N GLY A 22 9.68 -11.56 10.18
CA GLY A 22 10.84 -10.67 10.30
C GLY A 22 10.59 -9.30 9.66
N LEU A 23 11.36 -8.28 10.06
CA LEU A 23 11.21 -6.92 9.52
C LEU A 23 11.29 -6.89 7.98
N ALA A 24 12.21 -7.66 7.40
CA ALA A 24 12.34 -7.80 5.95
C ALA A 24 11.06 -8.32 5.28
N GLN A 25 10.39 -9.30 5.89
CA GLN A 25 9.14 -9.86 5.37
C GLN A 25 8.01 -8.84 5.43
N LYS A 26 7.97 -7.99 6.48
CA LYS A 26 6.99 -6.90 6.57
C LYS A 26 7.22 -5.83 5.51
N LEU A 27 8.48 -5.42 5.30
CA LEU A 27 8.83 -4.44 4.26
C LEU A 27 8.52 -4.96 2.86
N PHE A 28 8.80 -6.24 2.61
CA PHE A 28 8.48 -6.88 1.33
C PHE A 28 6.97 -6.94 1.07
N ALA A 29 6.18 -7.30 2.10
CA ALA A 29 4.73 -7.28 2.02
C ALA A 29 4.19 -5.86 1.74
N GLU A 30 4.74 -4.83 2.39
CA GLU A 30 4.36 -3.43 2.14
C GLU A 30 4.71 -2.96 0.72
N ALA A 31 5.89 -3.33 0.21
CA ALA A 31 6.31 -3.00 -1.15
C ALA A 31 5.44 -3.69 -2.20
N ILE A 32 5.15 -4.99 -2.03
CA ILE A 32 4.27 -5.73 -2.95
C ILE A 32 2.85 -5.19 -2.90
N GLY A 33 2.31 -4.91 -1.72
CA GLY A 33 0.98 -4.33 -1.59
C GLY A 33 0.85 -2.98 -2.27
N ALA A 34 1.80 -2.09 -2.04
CA ALA A 34 1.85 -0.80 -2.72
C ALA A 34 1.97 -0.95 -4.24
N TYR A 35 2.81 -1.89 -4.71
CA TYR A 35 2.96 -2.20 -6.13
C TYR A 35 1.64 -2.64 -6.76
N VAL A 36 0.97 -3.65 -6.19
CA VAL A 36 -0.26 -4.22 -6.76
C VAL A 36 -1.39 -3.19 -6.78
N ILE A 37 -1.56 -2.43 -5.70
CA ILE A 37 -2.60 -1.40 -5.60
C ILE A 37 -2.40 -0.31 -6.67
N LEU A 38 -1.18 0.22 -6.80
CA LEU A 38 -0.92 1.25 -7.81
C LEU A 38 -0.94 0.72 -9.23
N PHE A 39 -0.41 -0.49 -9.47
CA PHE A 39 -0.43 -1.10 -10.79
C PHE A 39 -1.86 -1.29 -11.30
N ALA A 40 -2.75 -1.86 -10.47
CA ALA A 40 -4.14 -2.07 -10.85
C ALA A 40 -4.92 -0.76 -11.02
N TRP A 41 -4.70 0.22 -10.14
CA TRP A 41 -5.32 1.54 -10.26
C TRP A 41 -4.91 2.26 -11.53
N CYS A 42 -3.60 2.52 -11.67
CA CYS A 42 -3.06 3.26 -12.81
C CYS A 42 -3.28 2.50 -14.12
N GLY A 43 -3.22 1.17 -14.11
CA GLY A 43 -3.55 0.33 -15.26
C GLY A 43 -5.01 0.48 -15.70
N SER A 44 -5.95 0.47 -14.76
CA SER A 44 -7.38 0.69 -15.07
C SER A 44 -7.62 2.08 -15.68
N VAL A 45 -6.98 3.12 -15.13
CA VAL A 45 -7.06 4.49 -15.67
C VAL A 45 -6.38 4.61 -17.04
N ALA A 46 -5.26 3.91 -17.25
CA ALA A 46 -4.56 3.91 -18.53
C ALA A 46 -5.41 3.26 -19.62
N MET A 47 -6.02 2.10 -19.35
CA MET A 47 -6.93 1.44 -20.29
C MET A 47 -8.15 2.29 -20.61
N TYR A 48 -8.71 2.97 -19.59
CA TYR A 48 -9.80 3.93 -19.78
C TYR A 48 -9.43 5.08 -20.73
N LYS A 49 -8.17 5.52 -20.74
CA LYS A 49 -7.70 6.59 -21.65
C LYS A 49 -7.30 6.10 -23.03
N LEU A 50 -6.96 4.82 -23.18
CA LEU A 50 -6.48 4.23 -24.43
C LEU A 50 -7.62 3.61 -25.26
N GLN A 51 -8.77 3.32 -24.66
CA GLN A 51 -9.96 2.87 -25.38
C GLN A 51 -10.80 4.06 -25.86
N ASP A 52 -11.13 4.05 -27.16
CA ASP A 52 -12.07 4.99 -27.79
C ASP A 52 -13.55 4.61 -27.54
N ASP A 53 -13.80 3.45 -26.95
CA ASP A 53 -15.14 2.88 -26.76
C ASP A 53 -15.57 2.93 -25.28
N GLU A 54 -16.83 3.29 -25.00
CA GLU A 54 -17.37 3.56 -23.63
C GLU A 54 -17.50 2.29 -22.74
N SER A 55 -16.82 1.20 -23.09
CA SER A 55 -16.91 -0.07 -22.36
C SER A 55 -16.40 0.00 -20.92
N ILE A 56 -15.44 0.89 -20.62
CA ILE A 56 -14.92 1.10 -19.26
C ILE A 56 -15.59 2.33 -18.65
N THR A 57 -16.52 2.10 -17.72
CA THR A 57 -17.15 3.18 -16.96
C THR A 57 -16.27 3.63 -15.79
N PHE A 58 -16.34 4.91 -15.43
CA PHE A 58 -15.69 5.45 -14.21
C PHE A 58 -16.05 4.65 -12.95
N GLY A 59 -17.28 4.13 -12.86
CA GLY A 59 -17.71 3.24 -11.78
C GLY A 59 -16.90 1.93 -11.70
N GLY A 60 -16.56 1.35 -12.86
CA GLY A 60 -15.75 0.13 -12.93
C GLY A 60 -14.32 0.34 -12.42
N ILE A 61 -13.72 1.49 -12.73
CA ILE A 61 -12.38 1.86 -12.24
C ILE A 61 -12.37 1.93 -10.70
N ASN A 62 -13.37 2.59 -10.11
CA ASN A 62 -13.50 2.70 -8.65
C ASN A 62 -13.76 1.34 -7.99
N MET A 63 -14.55 0.48 -8.63
CA MET A 63 -14.81 -0.87 -8.14
C MET A 63 -13.55 -1.73 -8.15
N THR A 64 -12.76 -1.70 -9.23
CA THR A 64 -11.47 -2.41 -9.32
C THR A 64 -10.51 -1.95 -8.23
N TRP A 65 -10.42 -0.64 -7.99
CA TRP A 65 -9.60 -0.10 -6.90
C TRP A 65 -9.99 -0.65 -5.53
N GLY A 66 -11.27 -0.54 -5.19
CA GLY A 66 -11.79 -1.03 -3.91
C GLY A 66 -11.59 -2.53 -3.74
N ALA A 67 -11.84 -3.32 -4.79
CA ALA A 67 -11.65 -4.77 -4.77
C ALA A 67 -10.17 -5.15 -4.55
N VAL A 68 -9.24 -4.50 -5.24
CA VAL A 68 -7.81 -4.78 -5.11
C VAL A 68 -7.30 -4.39 -3.73
N VAL A 69 -7.70 -3.23 -3.21
CA VAL A 69 -7.35 -2.82 -1.84
C VAL A 69 -7.86 -3.84 -0.83
N MET A 70 -9.12 -4.28 -0.95
CA MET A 70 -9.70 -5.29 -0.05
C MET A 70 -8.91 -6.60 -0.08
N VAL A 71 -8.61 -7.12 -1.27
CA VAL A 71 -7.81 -8.36 -1.43
C VAL A 71 -6.44 -8.20 -0.77
N MET A 72 -5.73 -7.09 -1.01
CA MET A 72 -4.40 -6.89 -0.46
C MET A 72 -4.43 -6.73 1.07
N VAL A 73 -5.42 -6.01 1.61
CA VAL A 73 -5.58 -5.85 3.06
C VAL A 73 -5.84 -7.20 3.72
N TYR A 74 -6.81 -7.99 3.23
CA TYR A 74 -7.08 -9.31 3.81
C TYR A 74 -5.90 -10.27 3.70
N SER A 75 -5.15 -10.19 2.60
CA SER A 75 -4.02 -11.09 2.35
C SER A 75 -2.80 -10.76 3.20
N MET A 76 -2.50 -9.48 3.45
CA MET A 76 -1.24 -9.08 4.11
C MET A 76 -1.40 -8.40 5.48
N ALA A 77 -2.63 -8.21 5.96
CA ALA A 77 -2.88 -7.66 7.30
C ALA A 77 -2.14 -8.45 8.39
N GLN A 78 -2.09 -9.78 8.27
CA GLN A 78 -1.41 -10.64 9.24
C GLN A 78 0.12 -10.55 9.18
N VAL A 79 0.69 -10.09 8.06
CA VAL A 79 2.15 -10.03 7.85
C VAL A 79 2.69 -8.67 8.29
N SER A 80 2.28 -7.59 7.62
CA SER A 80 2.84 -6.25 7.83
C SER A 80 1.94 -5.28 8.61
N GLY A 81 0.65 -5.61 8.76
CA GLY A 81 -0.39 -4.68 9.18
C GLY A 81 -1.11 -3.98 8.03
N ALA A 82 -0.71 -4.26 6.78
CA ALA A 82 -1.31 -3.74 5.54
C ALA A 82 -1.47 -2.21 5.51
N HIS A 83 -0.36 -1.47 5.71
CA HIS A 83 -0.43 -0.01 5.64
C HIS A 83 -0.51 0.46 4.18
N PHE A 84 0.36 -0.07 3.31
CA PHE A 84 0.49 0.17 1.87
C PHE A 84 0.53 1.65 1.43
N ASN A 85 0.61 2.57 2.39
CA ASN A 85 0.44 3.99 2.20
C ASN A 85 1.22 4.73 3.30
N PRO A 86 2.03 5.74 2.91
CA PRO A 86 2.78 6.55 3.86
C PRO A 86 1.88 7.29 4.86
N ALA A 87 0.70 7.77 4.45
CA ALA A 87 -0.24 8.45 5.34
C ALA A 87 -0.82 7.50 6.39
N VAL A 88 -1.16 6.27 6.00
CA VAL A 88 -1.67 5.24 6.92
C VAL A 88 -0.57 4.82 7.91
N THR A 89 0.67 4.67 7.42
CA THR A 89 1.84 4.38 8.25
C THR A 89 2.06 5.48 9.30
N LEU A 90 1.90 6.75 8.90
CA LEU A 90 2.04 7.89 9.79
C LEU A 90 0.95 7.89 10.87
N ILE A 91 -0.31 7.63 10.50
CA ILE A 91 -1.43 7.52 11.45
C ILE A 91 -1.14 6.43 12.49
N PHE A 92 -0.75 5.23 12.07
CA PHE A 92 -0.42 4.14 13.00
C PHE A 92 0.76 4.48 13.92
N THR A 93 1.69 5.31 13.44
CA THR A 93 2.82 5.80 14.22
C THR A 93 2.39 6.85 15.26
N VAL A 94 1.51 7.78 14.88
CA VAL A 94 0.95 8.82 15.77
C VAL A 94 0.11 8.17 16.89
N PHE A 95 -0.70 7.17 16.57
CA PHE A 95 -1.48 6.40 17.54
C PHE A 95 -0.64 5.36 18.33
N ARG A 96 0.70 5.43 18.26
CA ARG A 96 1.65 4.55 18.97
C ARG A 96 1.45 3.04 18.72
N ARG A 97 0.81 2.67 17.61
CA ARG A 97 0.69 1.25 17.19
C ARG A 97 1.96 0.73 16.51
N SER A 98 2.84 1.62 16.04
CA SER A 98 4.14 1.28 15.44
C SER A 98 5.25 2.19 15.98
N PRO A 99 6.48 1.69 16.21
CA PRO A 99 7.59 2.51 16.65
C PRO A 99 8.01 3.51 15.55
N TRP A 100 8.24 4.76 15.97
CA TRP A 100 8.62 5.89 15.09
C TRP A 100 9.83 5.63 14.19
N LYS A 101 10.74 4.73 14.61
CA LYS A 101 11.92 4.34 13.83
C LYS A 101 11.59 3.48 12.60
N LEU A 102 10.45 2.77 12.60
CA LEU A 102 10.03 1.92 11.49
C LEU A 102 9.25 2.68 10.41
N ALA A 103 8.61 3.80 10.77
CA ALA A 103 7.83 4.61 9.84
C ALA A 103 8.60 5.00 8.55
N PRO A 104 9.82 5.58 8.61
CA PRO A 104 10.53 5.96 7.39
C PRO A 104 10.91 4.75 6.52
N VAL A 105 11.23 3.61 7.14
CA VAL A 105 11.62 2.39 6.41
C VAL A 105 10.43 1.80 5.65
N TYR A 106 9.23 1.82 6.26
CA TYR A 106 7.99 1.42 5.61
C TYR A 106 7.63 2.35 4.45
N ILE A 107 7.77 3.66 4.63
CA ILE A 107 7.50 4.66 3.59
C ILE A 107 8.43 4.41 2.39
N ILE A 108 9.72 4.19 2.62
CA ILE A 108 10.68 3.90 1.53
C ILE A 108 10.28 2.62 0.78
N ALA A 109 9.92 1.54 1.50
CA ALA A 109 9.49 0.30 0.87
C ALA A 109 8.22 0.49 0.00
N GLN A 110 7.24 1.26 0.49
CA GLN A 110 6.02 1.58 -0.25
C GLN A 110 6.30 2.43 -1.50
N LEU A 111 7.20 3.41 -1.38
CA LEU A 111 7.61 4.25 -2.51
C LEU A 111 8.33 3.44 -3.58
N ILE A 112 9.23 2.53 -3.21
CA ILE A 112 9.91 1.63 -4.16
C ILE A 112 8.88 0.78 -4.90
N GLY A 113 7.95 0.14 -4.18
CA GLY A 113 6.88 -0.64 -4.80
C GLY A 113 6.02 0.18 -5.77
N SER A 114 5.67 1.40 -5.37
CA SER A 114 4.88 2.35 -6.17
C SER A 114 5.59 2.77 -7.46
N ILE A 115 6.90 3.09 -7.38
CA ILE A 115 7.71 3.46 -8.53
C ILE A 115 7.83 2.28 -9.50
N LEU A 116 8.09 1.07 -8.99
CA LEU A 116 8.17 -0.14 -9.80
C LEU A 116 6.86 -0.41 -10.55
N ALA A 117 5.70 -0.17 -9.93
CA ALA A 117 4.41 -0.28 -10.59
C ALA A 117 4.27 0.70 -11.76
N GLY A 118 4.64 1.97 -11.54
CA GLY A 118 4.63 2.99 -12.58
C GLY A 118 5.57 2.67 -13.75
N VAL A 119 6.79 2.22 -13.45
CA VAL A 119 7.78 1.82 -14.47
C VAL A 119 7.28 0.61 -15.26
N THR A 120 6.74 -0.40 -14.59
CA THR A 120 6.20 -1.60 -15.26
C THR A 120 5.06 -1.23 -16.19
N LEU A 121 4.17 -0.35 -15.76
CA LEU A 121 3.06 0.13 -16.59
C LEU A 121 3.56 0.93 -17.79
N ALA A 122 4.56 1.79 -17.61
CA ALA A 122 5.16 2.58 -18.69
C ALA A 122 5.81 1.69 -19.76
N LEU A 123 6.50 0.62 -19.34
CA LEU A 123 7.09 -0.38 -20.24
C LEU A 123 6.02 -1.22 -20.95
N LEU A 124 4.96 -1.63 -20.23
CA LEU A 124 3.92 -2.50 -20.77
C LEU A 124 3.06 -1.79 -21.82
N LEU A 125 2.75 -0.52 -21.61
CA LEU A 125 1.87 0.26 -22.47
C LEU A 125 2.60 1.05 -23.57
N ASP A 126 3.93 0.88 -23.70
CA ASP A 126 4.81 1.62 -24.62
C ASP A 126 4.35 3.08 -24.80
N VAL A 127 4.27 3.78 -23.66
CA VAL A 127 3.59 5.07 -23.54
C VAL A 127 4.28 6.11 -24.40
N ASN A 128 3.81 6.26 -25.64
CA ASN A 128 4.17 7.39 -26.48
C ASN A 128 3.55 8.65 -25.83
N PRO A 129 4.35 9.60 -25.34
CA PRO A 129 3.81 10.79 -24.65
C PRO A 129 2.84 11.57 -25.54
N ILE A 130 3.03 11.51 -26.87
CA ILE A 130 2.21 12.19 -27.86
C ILE A 130 0.73 11.74 -27.83
N VAL A 131 0.45 10.47 -27.49
CA VAL A 131 -0.93 9.95 -27.42
C VAL A 131 -1.62 10.36 -26.11
N TYR A 132 -0.89 10.35 -24.99
CA TYR A 132 -1.43 10.76 -23.68
C TYR A 132 -1.69 12.26 -23.56
N PHE A 133 -0.89 13.09 -24.24
CA PHE A 133 -1.05 14.54 -24.21
C PHE A 133 -2.00 15.09 -25.30
N LYS A 134 -2.55 14.24 -26.18
CA LYS A 134 -3.42 14.68 -27.30
C LYS A 134 -4.71 15.38 -26.84
N HIS A 135 -5.16 15.13 -25.61
CA HIS A 135 -6.33 15.76 -25.00
C HIS A 135 -6.07 17.10 -24.31
N PHE A 136 -4.83 17.59 -24.25
CA PHE A 136 -4.60 18.96 -23.80
C PHE A 136 -4.94 19.92 -24.95
N PRO A 137 -5.75 20.97 -24.71
CA PRO A 137 -5.93 22.01 -25.70
C PRO A 137 -4.54 22.58 -26.00
N LYS A 138 -4.12 22.53 -27.26
CA LYS A 138 -2.94 23.24 -27.71
C LYS A 138 -3.19 24.72 -27.36
N LEU A 139 -2.46 25.27 -26.41
CA LEU A 139 -2.43 26.73 -26.23
C LEU A 139 -1.90 27.29 -27.55
N GLY A 140 -2.78 27.96 -28.28
CA GLY A 140 -2.43 28.83 -29.40
C GLY A 140 -1.83 30.14 -28.90
#